data_AF-A0A928NA57-F1
#
_entry.id   AF-A0A928NA57-F1
#
_cell.length_a   1.000
_cell.length_b   1.000
_cell.length_c   1.000
_cell.angle_alpha   90.00
_cell.angle_beta   90.00
_cell.angle_gamma   90.00
#
_symmetry.space_group_name_H-M   'P 1'
#
loop_
_entity.id
_entity.type
_entity.pdbx_description
1 polymer ?
#
loop_
_entity_poly.entity_id
_entity_poly.type
_entity_poly.pdbx_seq_one_letter_code
_entity_poly.pdbx_strand_id
1 'polypeptide(L)'
;IGVGAGQQSRIHCTRLAGNKADIWHLRQHEKVLNLPFLDTLGRPDRDNVIDVYISDECEDVLADGNWQQYFTHQPEELTREEKKAYLSKMSGVCLGSDAFFPFGDNIERAKKSGVSYIAQPGGSIRDDNVIQTCNKYKMAMCFTGMRLFHH
;
A
#
# COMPACT_ATOMS: atom_id res chain seq x y z
N ILE A 1 -7.33 4.37 0.45
CA ILE A 1 -6.49 4.03 -0.73
C ILE A 1 -6.13 2.54 -0.82
N GLY A 2 -6.27 1.75 0.25
CA GLY A 2 -6.19 0.30 0.20
C GLY A 2 -7.21 -0.33 1.16
N VAL A 3 -7.73 -1.52 0.83
CA VAL A 3 -8.76 -2.20 1.61
C VAL A 3 -8.55 -3.71 1.63
N GLY A 4 -8.69 -4.31 2.82
CA GLY A 4 -8.74 -5.75 3.01
C GLY A 4 -10.14 -6.20 3.41
N ALA A 5 -10.59 -7.32 2.85
CA ALA A 5 -11.92 -7.88 3.07
C ALA A 5 -11.84 -9.41 3.21
N GLY A 6 -12.76 -10.00 3.98
CA GLY A 6 -12.88 -11.46 4.13
C GLY A 6 -11.69 -12.15 4.82
N GLN A 7 -10.81 -11.40 5.50
CA GLN A 7 -9.63 -11.97 6.15
C GLN A 7 -9.94 -12.47 7.56
N GLN A 8 -9.36 -13.62 7.92
CA GLN A 8 -9.54 -14.22 9.25
C GLN A 8 -8.51 -13.71 10.28
N SER A 9 -7.37 -13.20 9.82
CA SER A 9 -6.30 -12.67 10.66
C SER A 9 -6.19 -11.16 10.50
N ARG A 10 -6.21 -10.43 11.62
CA ARG A 10 -6.15 -8.96 11.63
C ARG A 10 -4.87 -8.44 10.98
N ILE A 11 -3.72 -9.01 11.32
CA ILE A 11 -2.44 -8.62 10.72
C ILE A 11 -2.37 -8.94 9.23
N HIS A 12 -2.99 -10.03 8.77
CA HIS A 12 -3.06 -10.33 7.33
C HIS A 12 -3.94 -9.31 6.60
N CYS A 13 -5.06 -8.92 7.19
CA CYS A 13 -5.90 -7.85 6.66
C CYS A 13 -5.14 -6.52 6.54
N THR A 14 -4.41 -6.14 7.60
CA THR A 14 -3.56 -4.94 7.61
C THR A 14 -2.47 -5.00 6.53
N ARG A 15 -1.80 -6.15 6.36
CA ARG A 15 -0.79 -6.33 5.31
C ARG A 15 -1.40 -6.23 3.91
N LEU A 16 -2.54 -6.87 3.68
CA LEU A 16 -3.21 -6.87 2.38
C LEU A 16 -3.72 -5.46 2.02
N ALA A 17 -4.36 -4.76 2.95
CA ALA A 17 -4.78 -3.37 2.77
C ALA A 17 -3.58 -2.44 2.54
N GLY A 18 -2.51 -2.62 3.33
CA GLY A 18 -1.26 -1.87 3.20
C GLY A 18 -0.59 -2.09 1.85
N ASN A 19 -0.50 -3.33 1.36
CA ASN A 19 0.11 -3.61 0.05
C ASN A 19 -0.65 -2.91 -1.09
N LYS A 20 -2.00 -2.89 -1.01
CA LYS A 20 -2.82 -2.14 -1.98
C LYS A 20 -2.58 -0.63 -1.88
N ALA A 21 -2.41 -0.09 -0.68
CA ALA A 21 -2.06 1.32 -0.49
C ALA A 21 -0.67 1.64 -1.05
N ASP A 22 0.30 0.76 -0.86
CA ASP A 22 1.66 0.90 -1.40
C ASP A 22 1.63 0.92 -2.93
N ILE A 23 0.91 -0.01 -3.57
CA ILE A 23 0.67 -0.02 -5.02
C ILE A 23 0.02 1.29 -5.47
N TRP A 24 -1.04 1.75 -4.80
CA TRP A 24 -1.70 3.01 -5.14
C TRP A 24 -0.74 4.19 -5.12
N HIS A 25 0.14 4.28 -4.11
CA HIS A 25 1.17 5.31 -4.03
C HIS A 25 2.21 5.18 -5.14
N LEU A 26 2.69 3.97 -5.42
CA LEU A 26 3.69 3.72 -6.47
C LEU A 26 3.15 4.10 -7.86
N ARG A 27 1.84 3.95 -8.11
CA ARG A 27 1.23 4.45 -9.35
C ARG A 27 1.30 5.97 -9.52
N GLN A 28 1.57 6.71 -8.45
CA GLN A 28 1.80 8.15 -8.48
C GLN A 28 3.29 8.52 -8.58
N HIS A 29 4.19 7.54 -8.64
CA HIS A 29 5.62 7.80 -8.80
C HIS A 29 5.91 8.44 -10.16
N GLU A 30 6.86 9.37 -10.22
CA GLU A 30 7.20 10.11 -11.43
C GLU A 30 7.54 9.20 -12.63
N LYS A 31 8.38 8.17 -12.42
CA LYS A 31 8.66 7.13 -13.43
C LYS A 31 7.40 6.44 -13.97
N VAL A 32 6.39 6.23 -13.14
CA VAL A 32 5.12 5.58 -13.54
C VAL A 32 4.22 6.56 -14.30
N LEU A 33 4.09 7.79 -13.80
CA LEU A 33 3.28 8.84 -14.44
C LEU A 33 3.82 9.23 -15.81
N ASN A 34 5.14 9.16 -16.00
CA ASN A 34 5.82 9.52 -17.23
C ASN A 34 6.18 8.30 -18.11
N LEU A 35 5.55 7.14 -17.89
CA LEU A 35 5.79 5.96 -18.73
C LEU A 35 5.51 6.29 -20.21
N PRO A 36 6.46 6.01 -21.12
CA PRO A 36 6.42 6.51 -22.49
C PRO A 36 5.58 5.59 -23.40
N PHE A 37 4.30 5.42 -23.06
CA PHE A 37 3.37 4.53 -23.77
C PHE A 37 3.23 4.86 -25.25
N LEU A 38 2.99 3.83 -26.07
CA LEU A 38 2.55 4.01 -27.45
C LEU A 38 1.16 4.66 -27.50
N ASP A 39 0.96 5.58 -28.45
CA ASP A 39 -0.33 6.25 -28.67
C ASP A 39 -1.45 5.27 -29.08
N THR A 40 -1.07 4.13 -29.65
CA THR A 40 -1.98 3.05 -30.05
C THR A 40 -2.47 2.20 -28.88
N LEU A 41 -1.81 2.24 -27.72
CA LEU A 41 -2.13 1.39 -26.58
C LEU A 41 -3.36 1.90 -25.82
N GLY A 42 -4.36 1.03 -25.69
CA GLY A 42 -5.61 1.33 -25.00
C GLY A 42 -5.45 1.56 -23.50
N ARG A 43 -6.43 2.24 -22.87
CA ARG A 43 -6.41 2.49 -21.42
C ARG A 43 -6.35 1.22 -20.56
N PRO A 44 -7.14 0.15 -20.83
CA PRO A 44 -7.07 -1.07 -20.04
C PRO A 44 -5.69 -1.73 -20.10
N ASP A 45 -5.05 -1.73 -21.27
CA ASP A 45 -3.73 -2.31 -21.45
C ASP A 45 -2.66 -1.49 -20.73
N ARG A 46 -2.75 -0.15 -20.79
CA ARG A 46 -1.88 0.74 -20.00
C ARG A 46 -1.99 0.45 -18.51
N ASP A 47 -3.20 0.27 -17.98
CA ASP A 47 -3.41 -0.05 -16.57
C ASP A 47 -2.75 -1.38 -16.18
N ASN A 48 -2.93 -2.43 -17.00
CA ASN A 48 -2.29 -3.73 -16.77
C ASN A 48 -0.75 -3.63 -16.82
N VAL A 49 -0.22 -2.91 -17.80
CA VAL A 49 1.24 -2.71 -17.95
C VAL A 49 1.80 -1.94 -16.76
N ILE A 50 1.10 -0.93 -16.24
CA ILE A 50 1.51 -0.22 -15.02
C ILE A 50 1.59 -1.18 -13.83
N ASP A 51 0.57 -2.02 -13.65
CA ASP A 51 0.52 -2.96 -12.53
C ASP A 51 1.66 -3.99 -12.60
N VAL A 52 2.02 -4.47 -13.80
CA VAL A 52 3.18 -5.36 -14.01
C VAL A 52 4.50 -4.59 -13.82
N TYR A 53 4.64 -3.39 -14.36
CA TYR A 53 5.84 -2.55 -14.23
C TYR A 53 6.22 -2.27 -12.76
N ILE A 54 5.24 -2.02 -11.89
CA ILE A 54 5.49 -1.77 -10.46
C ILE A 54 5.64 -3.06 -9.64
N SER A 55 5.35 -4.23 -10.21
CA SER A 55 5.45 -5.52 -9.53
C SER A 55 6.90 -6.03 -9.46
N ASP A 56 7.10 -7.24 -8.95
CA ASP A 56 8.39 -7.95 -9.00
C ASP A 56 8.61 -8.66 -10.36
N GLU A 57 7.59 -8.67 -11.23
CA GLU A 57 7.58 -9.28 -12.57
C GLU A 57 7.75 -8.21 -13.68
N CYS A 58 8.40 -7.09 -13.36
CA CYS A 58 8.52 -5.96 -14.28
C CYS A 58 9.24 -6.29 -15.61
N GLU A 59 10.09 -7.31 -15.63
CA GLU A 59 10.74 -7.83 -16.84
C GLU A 59 9.74 -8.29 -17.92
N ASP A 60 8.53 -8.70 -17.54
CA ASP A 60 7.49 -9.08 -18.49
C ASP A 60 7.06 -7.92 -19.41
N VAL A 61 7.31 -6.68 -18.98
CA VAL A 61 7.05 -5.46 -19.78
C VAL A 61 8.31 -4.66 -20.11
N LEU A 62 9.45 -4.94 -19.45
CA LEU A 62 10.70 -4.21 -19.64
C LEU A 62 11.73 -4.95 -20.51
N ALA A 63 11.68 -6.27 -20.57
CA ALA A 63 12.67 -7.06 -21.31
C ALA A 63 12.69 -6.72 -22.80
N ASP A 64 13.87 -6.85 -23.42
CA ASP A 64 14.03 -6.67 -24.86
C ASP A 64 13.14 -7.65 -25.64
N GLY A 65 12.30 -7.12 -26.52
CA GLY A 65 11.30 -7.85 -27.29
C GLY A 65 9.88 -7.72 -26.73
N ASN A 66 9.74 -7.35 -25.45
CA ASN A 66 8.45 -7.11 -24.80
C ASN A 66 8.12 -5.62 -24.73
N TRP A 67 9.08 -4.77 -24.32
CA TRP A 67 8.81 -3.36 -24.07
C TRP A 67 8.32 -2.62 -25.32
N GLN A 68 8.76 -3.01 -26.52
CA GLN A 68 8.38 -2.41 -27.80
C GLN A 68 6.88 -2.56 -28.11
N GLN A 69 6.18 -3.49 -27.45
CA GLN A 69 4.74 -3.68 -27.59
C GLN A 69 3.93 -2.60 -26.87
N TYR A 70 4.55 -1.94 -25.88
CA TYR A 70 3.86 -1.04 -24.96
C TYR A 70 4.40 0.39 -24.97
N PHE A 71 5.70 0.57 -25.21
CA PHE A 71 6.41 1.84 -25.05
C PHE A 71 7.14 2.32 -26.31
N THR A 72 7.31 3.63 -26.43
CA THR A 72 8.07 4.29 -27.52
C THR A 72 9.59 4.12 -27.36
N HIS A 73 10.07 3.98 -26.13
CA HIS A 73 11.45 3.63 -25.77
C HIS A 73 11.43 2.84 -24.46
N GLN A 74 12.46 2.04 -24.21
CA GLN A 74 12.55 1.22 -23.00
C GLN A 74 12.58 2.13 -21.75
N PRO A 75 11.61 2.01 -20.83
CA PRO A 75 11.64 2.78 -19.60
C PRO A 75 12.63 2.18 -18.60
N GLU A 76 13.20 3.03 -17.74
CA GLU A 76 14.01 2.56 -16.62
C GLU A 76 13.14 1.77 -15.63
N GLU A 77 13.72 0.72 -15.05
CA GLU A 77 13.10 -0.01 -13.95
C GLU A 77 12.85 0.93 -12.76
N LEU A 78 11.72 0.71 -12.08
CA LEU A 78 11.50 1.23 -10.74
C LEU A 78 12.02 0.19 -9.73
N THR A 79 13.27 0.35 -9.31
CA THR A 79 13.97 -0.63 -8.47
C THR A 79 13.31 -0.79 -7.10
N ARG A 80 13.58 -1.91 -6.42
CA ARG A 80 13.07 -2.18 -5.07
C ARG A 80 13.51 -1.11 -4.06
N GLU A 81 14.73 -0.61 -4.18
CA GLU A 81 15.30 0.44 -3.36
C GLU A 81 14.57 1.77 -3.56
N GLU A 82 14.28 2.15 -4.81
CA GLU A 82 13.50 3.34 -5.16
C GLU A 82 12.06 3.22 -4.64
N LYS A 83 11.39 2.07 -4.85
CA LYS A 83 10.04 1.79 -4.30
C LYS A 83 10.03 2.02 -2.79
N LYS A 84 11.01 1.44 -2.08
CA LYS A 84 11.12 1.58 -0.62
C LYS A 84 11.41 3.01 -0.19
N ALA A 85 12.32 3.70 -0.88
CA ALA A 85 12.67 5.08 -0.58
C ALA A 85 11.47 6.01 -0.78
N TYR A 86 10.73 5.84 -1.87
CA TYR A 86 9.53 6.60 -2.17
C TYR A 86 8.42 6.36 -1.13
N LEU A 87 8.08 5.09 -0.85
CA LEU A 87 7.05 4.75 0.14
C LEU A 87 7.40 5.25 1.55
N SER A 88 8.69 5.30 1.91
CA SER A 88 9.12 5.82 3.22
C SER A 88 8.81 7.30 3.45
N LYS A 89 8.60 8.07 2.36
CA LYS A 89 8.24 9.49 2.40
C LYS A 89 6.73 9.72 2.51
N MET A 90 5.91 8.69 2.28
CA MET A 90 4.46 8.81 2.36
C MET A 90 4.02 9.04 3.81
N SER A 91 3.05 9.92 3.99
CA SER A 91 2.51 10.29 5.30
C SER A 91 1.07 10.80 5.16
N GLY A 92 0.37 10.97 6.29
CA GLY A 92 -0.98 11.52 6.30
C GLY A 92 -2.08 10.52 5.98
N VAL A 93 -1.77 9.23 5.86
CA VAL A 93 -2.78 8.20 5.60
C VAL A 93 -3.59 7.91 6.88
N CYS A 94 -4.90 7.78 6.73
CA CYS A 94 -5.81 7.35 7.79
C CYS A 94 -6.12 5.85 7.68
N LEU A 95 -6.05 5.12 8.80
CA LEU A 95 -6.39 3.71 8.90
C LEU A 95 -7.59 3.50 9.83
N GLY A 96 -8.63 2.85 9.32
CA GLY A 96 -9.77 2.36 10.13
C GLY A 96 -9.71 0.85 10.29
N SER A 97 -10.02 0.34 11.48
CA SER A 97 -10.25 -1.09 11.72
C SER A 97 -11.65 -1.33 12.29
N ASP A 98 -12.32 -2.35 11.76
CA ASP A 98 -13.64 -2.85 12.16
C ASP A 98 -13.64 -3.58 13.52
N ALA A 99 -12.47 -4.05 13.98
CA ALA A 99 -12.25 -4.63 15.30
C ALA A 99 -10.94 -4.12 15.89
N PHE A 100 -10.68 -4.50 17.15
CA PHE A 100 -9.46 -4.10 17.81
C PHE A 100 -8.20 -4.69 17.17
N PHE A 101 -7.07 -4.01 17.40
CA PHE A 101 -5.76 -4.56 17.06
C PHE A 101 -5.24 -5.43 18.22
N PRO A 102 -4.91 -6.71 17.97
CA PRO A 102 -4.44 -7.59 19.03
C PRO A 102 -3.00 -7.28 19.48
N PHE A 103 -2.17 -6.72 18.60
CA PHE A 103 -0.76 -6.40 18.85
C PHE A 103 -0.30 -5.18 18.05
N GLY A 104 0.80 -4.56 18.48
CA GLY A 104 1.42 -3.41 17.83
C GLY A 104 2.01 -3.68 16.44
N ASP A 105 2.14 -4.93 16.02
CA ASP A 105 2.60 -5.32 14.67
C ASP A 105 1.74 -4.75 13.54
N ASN A 106 0.45 -4.54 13.81
CA ASN A 106 -0.47 -3.87 12.91
C ASN A 106 -0.07 -2.41 12.69
N ILE A 107 0.36 -1.73 13.76
CA ILE A 107 0.82 -0.34 13.72
C ILE A 107 2.18 -0.24 13.02
N GLU A 108 3.09 -1.16 13.31
CA GLU A 108 4.38 -1.30 12.62
C GLU A 108 4.19 -1.47 11.11
N ARG A 109 3.22 -2.29 10.68
CA ARG A 109 2.89 -2.45 9.25
C ARG A 109 2.23 -1.20 8.67
N ALA A 110 1.29 -0.60 9.39
CA ALA A 110 0.59 0.62 8.96
C ALA A 110 1.55 1.78 8.72
N LYS A 111 2.56 1.95 9.60
CA LYS A 111 3.59 2.99 9.47
C LYS A 111 4.32 2.94 8.12
N LYS A 112 4.58 1.74 7.61
CA LYS A 112 5.28 1.52 6.33
C LYS A 112 4.49 2.03 5.12
N SER A 113 3.17 2.17 5.25
CA SER A 113 2.27 2.73 4.22
C SER A 113 1.84 4.17 4.55
N GLY A 114 2.65 4.92 5.31
CA GLY A 114 2.42 6.34 5.56
C GLY A 114 1.27 6.67 6.53
N VAL A 115 0.80 5.70 7.32
CA VAL A 115 -0.27 5.96 8.29
C VAL A 115 0.20 6.95 9.36
N SER A 116 -0.65 7.94 9.64
CA SER A 116 -0.46 8.95 10.70
C SER A 116 -1.65 9.00 11.66
N TYR A 117 -2.82 8.51 11.24
CA TYR A 117 -4.05 8.55 12.00
C TYR A 117 -4.73 7.18 12.01
N ILE A 118 -5.18 6.72 13.17
CA ILE A 118 -5.78 5.40 13.36
C ILE A 118 -7.09 5.51 14.13
N ALA A 119 -8.13 4.82 13.66
CA ALA A 119 -9.39 4.61 14.37
C ALA A 119 -9.66 3.12 14.51
N GLN A 120 -9.89 2.66 15.74
CA GLN A 120 -10.20 1.26 16.05
C GLN A 120 -11.11 1.18 17.29
N PRO A 121 -11.82 0.08 17.55
CA PRO A 121 -12.82 0.03 18.62
C PRO A 121 -12.24 0.08 20.05
N GLY A 122 -11.00 -0.37 20.25
CA GLY A 122 -10.43 -0.66 21.56
C GLY A 122 -10.96 -1.98 22.13
N GLY A 123 -10.45 -2.38 23.29
CA GLY A 123 -10.88 -3.58 24.02
C GLY A 123 -9.93 -4.78 23.88
N SER A 124 -8.70 -4.57 23.40
CA SER A 124 -7.66 -5.59 23.44
C SER A 124 -7.07 -5.66 24.85
N ILE A 125 -6.78 -6.86 25.35
CA ILE A 125 -5.98 -7.05 26.58
C ILE A 125 -4.59 -6.40 26.44
N ARG A 126 -4.15 -6.15 25.20
CA ARG A 126 -2.86 -5.55 24.86
C ARG A 126 -2.97 -4.16 24.25
N ASP A 127 -4.03 -3.41 24.54
CA ASP A 127 -4.18 -2.04 24.03
C ASP A 127 -2.97 -1.16 24.41
N ASP A 128 -2.36 -1.35 25.58
CA ASP A 128 -1.14 -0.64 25.99
C ASP A 128 0.01 -0.82 24.99
N ASN A 129 0.21 -2.04 24.47
CA ASN A 129 1.23 -2.32 23.47
C ASN A 129 0.94 -1.61 22.15
N VAL A 130 -0.32 -1.55 21.75
CA VAL A 130 -0.77 -0.87 20.53
C VAL A 130 -0.60 0.65 20.67
N ILE A 131 -1.00 1.22 21.81
CA ILE A 131 -0.86 2.65 22.13
C ILE A 131 0.62 3.04 22.17
N GLN A 132 1.47 2.27 22.87
CA GLN A 132 2.91 2.51 22.91
C GLN A 132 3.53 2.53 21.52
N THR A 133 3.09 1.64 20.63
CA THR A 133 3.59 1.58 19.25
C THR A 133 3.13 2.79 18.43
N CYS A 134 1.91 3.29 18.64
CA CYS A 134 1.44 4.54 18.02
C CYS A 134 2.24 5.74 18.52
N ASN A 135 2.47 5.83 19.83
CA ASN A 135 3.24 6.90 20.46
C ASN A 135 4.69 6.93 19.97
N LYS A 136 5.33 5.76 19.83
CA LYS A 136 6.67 5.60 19.23
C LYS A 136 6.77 6.28 17.85
N TYR A 137 5.70 6.23 17.06
CA TYR A 137 5.63 6.80 15.72
C TYR A 137 4.90 8.14 15.64
N LYS A 138 4.52 8.73 16.78
CA LYS A 138 3.74 9.97 16.88
C LYS A 138 2.45 9.92 16.05
N MET A 139 1.80 8.77 16.01
CA MET A 139 0.50 8.61 15.35
C MET A 139 -0.63 8.99 16.30
N ALA A 140 -1.66 9.66 15.77
CA ALA A 140 -2.90 9.85 16.51
C ALA A 140 -3.74 8.57 16.43
N MET A 141 -4.23 8.10 17.58
CA MET A 141 -5.10 6.93 17.68
C MET A 141 -6.38 7.28 18.43
N CYS A 142 -7.53 6.88 17.87
CA CYS A 142 -8.85 7.05 18.47
C CYS A 142 -9.50 5.69 18.75
N PHE A 143 -9.98 5.51 19.98
CA PHE A 143 -10.81 4.37 20.36
C PHE A 143 -12.29 4.72 20.17
N THR A 144 -12.99 3.98 19.32
CA THR A 144 -14.37 4.30 18.94
C THR A 144 -15.41 3.63 19.82
N GLY A 145 -15.07 2.54 20.53
CA GLY A 145 -16.02 1.72 21.27
C GLY A 145 -17.04 0.97 20.39
N MET A 146 -16.90 1.00 19.06
CA MET A 146 -17.87 0.44 18.12
C MET A 146 -17.21 -0.52 17.15
N ARG A 147 -17.66 -1.79 17.13
CA ARG A 147 -17.24 -2.80 16.15
C ARG A 147 -18.12 -2.75 14.91
N LEU A 148 -17.53 -3.00 13.73
CA LEU A 148 -18.16 -2.85 12.42
C LEU A 148 -18.09 -4.13 11.59
N PHE A 149 -18.50 -5.26 12.19
CA PHE A 149 -18.54 -6.52 11.47
C PHE A 149 -19.65 -6.54 10.42
N HIS A 150 -19.33 -7.15 9.28
CA HIS A 150 -20.26 -7.41 8.19
C HIS A 150 -19.97 -8.81 7.65
N HIS A 151 -21.02 -9.62 7.52
CA HIS A 151 -20.97 -11.03 7.13
C HIS A 151 -21.73 -11.24 5.84
#